data_AF-B7FNL5-F1
#
_entry.id   AF-B7FNL5-F1
#
_cell.length_a   1.000
_cell.length_b   1.000
_cell.length_c   1.000
_cell.angle_alpha   90.00
_cell.angle_beta   90.00
_cell.angle_gamma   90.00
#
_symmetry.space_group_name_H-M   'P 1'
#
loop_
_entity.id
_entity.type
_entity.pdbx_description
1 polymer ?
#
loop_
_entity_poly.entity_id
_entity_poly.type
_entity_poly.pdbx_seq_one_letter_code
_entity_poly.pdbx_strand_id
1 'polypeptide(L)'
;MSDFEYGICPYDKSHRILLFRMPKHLIKCEMNYCGPPLQTCKYNATHRVQDMEKHLKECDYYLRSIENQAVQIALRSRIPPKQEDGHDVDTPF
;
A
#
# COMPACT_ATOMS: atom_id res chain seq x y z
N MET A 1 -22.22 -10.23 -16.70
CA MET A 1 -21.41 -11.28 -16.06
C MET A 1 -20.60 -10.58 -14.99
N SER A 2 -20.67 -11.02 -13.74
CA SER A 2 -19.96 -10.33 -12.66
C SER A 2 -18.45 -10.57 -12.81
N ASP A 3 -17.71 -9.52 -13.16
CA ASP A 3 -16.25 -9.54 -13.34
C ASP A 3 -15.55 -9.66 -11.98
N PHE A 4 -15.68 -10.81 -11.34
CA PHE A 4 -14.97 -11.05 -10.09
C PHE A 4 -13.50 -11.37 -10.38
N GLU A 5 -12.62 -10.67 -9.71
CA GLU A 5 -11.18 -10.87 -9.83
C GLU A 5 -10.71 -12.09 -9.02
N TYR A 6 -9.82 -12.87 -9.63
CA TYR A 6 -9.24 -14.08 -9.05
C TYR A 6 -7.74 -13.92 -8.89
N GLY A 7 -7.20 -14.46 -7.79
CA GLY A 7 -5.77 -14.60 -7.54
C GLY A 7 -5.38 -16.05 -7.32
N ILE A 8 -4.08 -16.33 -7.45
CA ILE A 8 -3.49 -17.63 -7.15
C ILE A 8 -3.00 -17.64 -5.70
N CYS A 9 -3.21 -18.74 -4.97
CA CYS A 9 -2.72 -18.85 -3.61
C CYS A 9 -1.18 -18.94 -3.57
N PRO A 10 -0.51 -18.20 -2.66
CA PRO A 10 0.93 -18.25 -2.52
C PRO A 10 1.46 -19.57 -1.92
N TYR A 11 0.62 -20.32 -1.21
CA TYR A 11 0.98 -21.62 -0.63
C TYR A 11 0.83 -22.77 -1.64
N ASP A 12 -0.12 -22.67 -2.58
CA ASP A 12 -0.39 -23.68 -3.57
C ASP A 12 -0.89 -23.06 -4.89
N LYS A 13 -0.12 -23.24 -5.96
CA LYS A 13 -0.41 -22.68 -7.29
C LYS A 13 -1.65 -23.29 -7.94
N SER A 14 -2.15 -24.43 -7.46
CA SER A 14 -3.38 -25.06 -7.95
C SER A 14 -4.64 -24.33 -7.45
N HIS A 15 -4.54 -23.57 -6.36
CA HIS A 15 -5.67 -22.85 -5.80
C HIS A 15 -5.88 -21.50 -6.50
N ARG A 16 -6.98 -21.42 -7.27
CA ARG A 16 -7.49 -20.17 -7.84
C ARG A 16 -8.67 -19.66 -7.00
N ILE A 17 -8.47 -18.53 -6.32
CA ILE A 17 -9.39 -18.02 -5.31
C ILE A 17 -9.83 -16.61 -5.68
N LEU A 18 -11.10 -16.31 -5.44
CA LEU A 18 -11.61 -14.95 -5.57
C LEU A 18 -10.86 -14.01 -4.61
N LEU A 19 -10.41 -12.84 -5.09
CA LEU A 19 -9.56 -11.95 -4.29
C LEU A 19 -10.19 -11.60 -2.93
N PHE A 20 -11.49 -11.33 -2.90
CA PHE A 20 -12.20 -11.03 -1.65
C PHE A 20 -12.29 -12.21 -0.68
N ARG A 21 -12.12 -13.46 -1.15
CA ARG A 21 -12.05 -14.68 -0.30
C ARG A 21 -10.62 -15.05 0.09
N MET A 22 -9.62 -14.43 -0.53
CA MET A 22 -8.21 -14.75 -0.31
C MET A 22 -7.80 -14.65 1.17
N PRO A 23 -8.17 -13.62 1.96
CA PRO A 23 -7.74 -13.54 3.36
C PRO A 23 -8.16 -14.76 4.19
N LYS A 24 -9.42 -15.18 4.06
CA LYS A 24 -9.95 -16.36 4.76
C LYS A 24 -9.33 -17.66 4.25
N HIS A 25 -9.00 -17.74 2.96
CA HIS A 25 -8.33 -18.88 2.37
C HIS A 25 -6.90 -19.04 2.90
N LEU A 26 -6.13 -17.95 2.97
CA LEU A 26 -4.73 -17.97 3.40
C LEU A 26 -4.55 -18.57 4.79
N ILE A 27 -5.37 -18.19 5.76
CA ILE A 27 -5.30 -18.71 7.14
C ILE A 27 -5.41 -20.25 7.15
N LYS A 28 -6.36 -20.80 6.38
CA LYS A 28 -6.56 -22.24 6.29
C LYS A 28 -5.45 -22.94 5.51
N CYS A 29 -5.00 -22.32 4.43
CA CYS A 29 -3.98 -22.91 3.56
C CYS A 29 -2.60 -22.92 4.25
N GLU A 30 -2.29 -21.89 5.03
CA GLU A 30 -1.07 -21.75 5.84
C GLU A 30 -0.92 -22.91 6.84
N MET A 31 -2.03 -23.33 7.49
CA MET A 31 -2.02 -24.45 8.43
C MET A 31 -1.67 -25.79 7.79
N ASN A 32 -1.99 -25.98 6.52
CA ASN A 32 -1.75 -27.23 5.78
C ASN A 32 -0.47 -27.17 4.94
N TYR A 33 0.25 -26.06 4.99
CA TYR A 33 1.41 -25.85 4.14
C TYR A 33 2.66 -26.51 4.73
N CYS A 34 3.30 -27.38 3.96
CA CYS A 34 4.51 -28.12 4.37
C CYS A 34 5.80 -27.59 3.74
N GLY A 35 5.76 -26.44 3.05
CA GLY A 35 6.93 -25.86 2.39
C GLY A 35 7.67 -24.82 3.24
N PRO A 36 8.63 -24.10 2.64
CA PRO A 36 9.40 -23.06 3.32
C PRO A 36 8.53 -21.90 3.82
N PRO A 37 8.74 -21.40 5.04
CA PRO A 37 7.88 -20.36 5.63
C PRO A 37 7.81 -19.12 4.72
N LEU A 38 6.59 -18.62 4.53
CA LEU A 38 6.36 -17.38 3.78
C LEU A 38 6.12 -16.21 4.75
N GLN A 39 6.73 -15.08 4.44
CA GLN A 39 6.56 -13.82 5.14
C GLN A 39 5.31 -13.09 4.65
N THR A 40 4.67 -12.33 5.54
CA THR A 40 3.50 -11.51 5.20
C THR A 40 3.94 -10.10 4.83
N CYS A 41 3.46 -9.59 3.69
CA CYS A 41 3.74 -8.22 3.32
C CYS A 41 3.07 -7.23 4.28
N LYS A 42 3.83 -6.22 4.71
CA LYS A 42 3.36 -5.16 5.63
C LYS A 42 2.30 -4.24 4.99
N TYR A 43 2.28 -4.16 3.66
CA TYR A 43 1.39 -3.26 2.91
C TYR A 43 0.13 -3.96 2.40
N ASN A 44 0.16 -5.29 2.27
CA ASN A 44 -1.00 -6.09 1.94
C ASN A 44 -0.90 -7.48 2.58
N ALA A 45 -1.76 -7.76 3.56
CA ALA A 45 -1.77 -9.01 4.30
C ALA A 45 -2.13 -10.26 3.45
N THR A 46 -2.65 -10.07 2.22
CA THR A 46 -2.87 -11.19 1.31
C THR A 46 -1.61 -11.66 0.59
N HIS A 47 -0.56 -10.84 0.55
CA HIS A 47 0.71 -11.22 -0.06
C HIS A 47 1.52 -12.06 0.93
N ARG A 48 1.80 -13.31 0.56
CA ARG A 48 2.73 -14.19 1.26
C ARG A 48 3.90 -14.53 0.34
N VAL A 49 5.14 -14.25 0.75
CA VAL A 49 6.34 -14.35 -0.10
C VAL A 49 7.53 -14.89 0.69
N GLN A 50 8.46 -15.59 0.04
CA GLN A 50 9.68 -16.08 0.71
C GLN A 50 10.72 -14.96 0.85
N ASP A 51 10.88 -14.16 -0.19
CA ASP A 51 11.84 -13.05 -0.27
C ASP A 51 11.10 -11.70 -0.29
N MET A 52 11.13 -11.01 0.84
CA MET A 52 10.52 -9.69 0.99
C MET A 52 11.26 -8.60 0.22
N GLU A 53 12.59 -8.66 0.10
CA GLU A 53 13.37 -7.62 -0.58
C GLU A 53 13.07 -7.61 -2.07
N LYS A 54 12.99 -8.81 -2.68
CA LYS A 54 12.55 -8.95 -4.07
C LYS A 54 11.09 -8.53 -4.23
N HIS A 55 10.22 -8.96 -3.33
CA HIS A 55 8.79 -8.63 -3.38
C HIS A 55 8.54 -7.13 -3.39
N LEU A 56 9.22 -6.36 -2.54
CA LEU A 56 8.99 -4.92 -2.43
C LEU A 56 9.28 -4.18 -3.75
N LYS A 57 10.22 -4.65 -4.57
CA LYS A 57 10.51 -4.04 -5.88
C LYS A 57 9.33 -4.10 -6.86
N GLU A 58 8.44 -5.07 -6.68
CA GLU A 58 7.30 -5.35 -7.58
C GLU A 58 5.95 -5.20 -6.86
N CYS A 59 5.93 -4.78 -5.59
CA CYS A 59 4.70 -4.71 -4.82
C CYS A 59 4.00 -3.37 -5.04
N ASP A 60 2.88 -3.37 -5.77
CA ASP A 60 2.08 -2.15 -6.02
C ASP A 60 1.67 -1.40 -4.75
N TYR A 61 1.33 -2.14 -3.68
CA TYR A 61 0.94 -1.54 -2.41
C TYR A 61 2.11 -0.84 -1.72
N TYR A 62 3.33 -1.35 -1.89
CA TYR A 62 4.54 -0.70 -1.39
C TYR A 62 4.87 0.54 -2.22
N LEU A 63 4.90 0.43 -3.55
CA LEU A 63 5.19 1.55 -4.44
C LEU A 63 4.22 2.72 -4.20
N ARG A 64 2.92 2.42 -4.13
CA ARG A 64 1.89 3.41 -3.77
C ARG A 64 2.10 4.02 -2.38
N SER A 65 2.63 3.25 -1.42
CA SER A 65 2.93 3.77 -0.09
C SER A 65 4.05 4.82 -0.12
N ILE A 66 5.07 4.63 -0.97
CA ILE A 66 6.16 5.58 -1.17
C ILE A 66 5.63 6.86 -1.82
N GLU A 67 4.82 6.73 -2.87
CA GLU A 67 4.20 7.87 -3.55
C GLU A 67 3.36 8.70 -2.59
N ASN A 68 2.49 8.04 -1.82
CA ASN A 68 1.67 8.71 -0.82
C ASN A 68 2.53 9.44 0.21
N GLN A 69 3.63 8.85 0.68
CA GLN A 69 4.55 9.50 1.60
C GLN A 69 5.19 10.76 0.99
N ALA A 70 5.63 10.68 -0.27
CA ALA A 70 6.18 11.83 -0.98
C ALA A 70 5.17 12.98 -1.09
N VAL A 71 3.91 12.67 -1.43
CA VAL A 71 2.82 13.66 -1.47
C VAL A 71 2.62 14.31 -0.10
N GLN A 72 2.60 13.52 0.99
CA GLN A 72 2.43 14.07 2.33
C GLN A 72 3.59 14.99 2.75
N ILE A 73 4.83 14.63 2.40
CA ILE A 73 6.01 15.48 2.65
C ILE A 73 5.85 16.81 1.90
N ALA A 74 5.49 16.76 0.61
CA ALA A 74 5.30 17.95 -0.22
C ALA A 74 4.19 18.87 0.32
N LEU A 75 3.09 18.30 0.81
CA LEU A 75 1.99 19.06 1.42
C LEU A 75 2.45 19.77 2.70
N ARG A 76 3.22 19.11 3.56
CA ARG A 76 3.74 19.69 4.82
C ARG A 76 4.78 20.77 4.58
N SER A 77 5.58 20.66 3.52
CA SER A 77 6.59 21.67 3.18
C SER A 77 6.03 22.88 2.44
N ARG A 78 4.73 22.92 2.11
CA ARG A 78 4.11 24.11 1.52
C ARG A 78 4.17 25.26 2.52
N ILE A 79 4.94 26.29 2.18
CA ILE A 79 4.92 27.57 2.89
C ILE A 79 3.59 28.24 2.57
N PRO A 80 2.72 28.54 3.56
CA PRO A 80 1.51 29.29 3.32
C PRO A 80 1.89 30.70 2.80
N PRO A 81 1.12 31.27 1.85
CA PRO A 81 1.38 32.63 1.40
C PRO A 81 1.34 33.57 2.61
N LYS A 82 2.39 34.37 2.78
CA LYS A 82 2.38 35.46 3.77
C LYS A 82 1.31 36.45 3.33
N GLN A 83 0.28 36.66 4.15
CA GLN A 83 -0.57 37.84 4.01
C GLN A 83 0.34 39.04 4.27
N GLU A 84 0.55 39.85 3.25
CA GLU A 84 1.25 41.12 3.38
C GLU A 84 0.24 42.06 4.04
N ASP A 85 0.35 42.24 5.36
CA ASP A 85 -0.43 43.24 6.09
C ASP A 85 -0.06 44.62 5.52
N GLY A 86 -0.90 45.11 4.61
CA GLY A 86 -0.85 46.47 4.10
C GLY A 86 -1.05 47.44 5.26
N HIS A 87 0.05 47.96 5.80
CA HIS A 87 0.01 49.19 6.59
C HIS A 87 -0.14 50.35 5.61
N ASP A 88 -1.35 50.88 5.49
CA ASP A 88 -1.58 52.20 4.95
C ASP A 88 -0.86 53.22 5.86
N VAL A 89 0.15 53.89 5.32
CA VAL A 89 0.79 55.03 5.98
C VAL A 89 -0.12 56.23 5.79
N ASP A 90 -0.86 56.59 6.83
CA ASP A 90 -1.59 57.85 6.90
C ASP A 90 -0.60 59.03 6.85
N THR A 91 -0.51 59.66 5.67
CA THR A 91 0.14 60.97 5.48
C THR A 91 -0.69 62.08 6.14
N PRO A 92 -0.11 62.93 7.01
CA PRO A 92 -0.86 63.98 7.68
C PRO A 92 -0.95 65.26 6.84
N PHE A 93 -2.15 65.88 6.82
CA PHE A 93 -2.37 67.30 6.50
C PHE A 93 -3.40 67.88 7.46
#